data_AF-A0A132SC23-F1
#
_entry.id   AF-A0A132SC23-F1
#
_cell.length_a   1.000
_cell.length_b   1.000
_cell.length_c   1.000
_cell.angle_alpha   90.00
_cell.angle_beta   90.00
_cell.angle_gamma   90.00
#
_symmetry.space_group_name_H-M   'P 1'
#
loop_
_entity.id
_entity.type
_entity.pdbx_description
1 polymer ?
#
loop_
_entity_poly.entity_id
_entity_poly.type
_entity_poly.pdbx_seq_one_letter_code
_entity_poly.pdbx_strand_id
1 'polypeptide(L)' 'MDEDHDRVAELQRWVDAGAVWRVIGRTASEATVALLRCDGGEEAGRFTSSDPRLLAFLGDRASSED' A
#
# COMPACT_ATOMS: atom_id res chain seq x y z
N MET A 1 1.61 16.51 14.95
CA MET A 1 2.84 16.43 14.15
C MET A 1 3.63 15.30 14.81
N ASP A 2 3.55 14.05 14.40
CA ASP A 2 3.00 13.38 13.22
C ASP A 2 2.23 12.17 13.76
N GLU A 3 0.95 12.03 13.43
CA GLU A 3 0.27 10.76 13.65
C GLU A 3 0.96 9.76 12.71
N ASP A 4 1.83 8.93 13.27
CA ASP A 4 2.52 7.81 12.63
C ASP A 4 1.42 6.84 12.14
N HIS A 5 0.77 7.21 11.04
CA HIS A 5 -0.22 6.38 10.36
C HIS A 5 0.56 5.15 9.88
N ASP A 6 0.47 4.07 10.65
CA ASP A 6 1.12 2.81 10.32
C ASP A 6 0.55 2.32 8.98
N ARG A 7 1.24 2.67 7.89
CA ARG A 7 0.80 2.39 6.52
C ARG A 7 0.63 0.89 6.31
N VAL A 8 1.41 0.08 7.03
CA VAL A 8 1.28 -1.38 7.02
C VAL A 8 -0.07 -1.81 7.59
N ALA A 9 -0.47 -1.28 8.76
CA ALA A 9 -1.79 -1.53 9.34
C ALA A 9 -2.93 -1.05 8.44
N GLU A 10 -2.77 0.09 7.77
CA GLU A 10 -3.73 0.59 6.78
C GLU A 10 -3.89 -0.38 5.61
N LEU A 11 -2.79 -0.86 5.02
CA LEU A 11 -2.82 -1.87 3.96
C LEU A 11 -3.44 -3.18 4.44
N GLN A 12 -3.11 -3.63 5.66
CA GLN A 12 -3.66 -4.86 6.22
C GLN A 12 -5.17 -4.76 6.42
N ARG A 13 -5.67 -3.62 6.92
CA ARG A 13 -7.11 -3.35 7.04
C ARG A 13 -7.80 -3.23 5.69
N TRP A 14 -7.10 -2.73 4.67
CA TRP A 14 -7.62 -2.67 3.31
C TRP A 14 -7.93 -4.07 2.77
N VAL A 15 -7.01 -5.00 2.99
CA VAL A 15 -7.15 -6.41 2.59
C VAL A 15 -8.21 -7.13 3.41
N ASP A 16 -8.28 -6.86 4.71
CA ASP A 16 -9.33 -7.39 5.59
C ASP A 16 -10.74 -6.97 5.14
N ALA A 17 -10.88 -5.75 4.60
CA ALA A 17 -12.12 -5.26 3.99
C ALA A 17 -12.43 -5.90 2.62
N GLY A 18 -11.57 -6.80 2.12
CA GLY A 18 -11.70 -7.44 0.80
C GLY A 18 -11.23 -6.57 -0.36
N ALA A 19 -10.46 -5.52 -0.11
CA ALA A 19 -9.92 -4.64 -1.13
C ALA A 19 -8.43 -4.91 -1.38
N VAL A 20 -7.94 -4.61 -2.58
CA VAL A 20 -6.57 -4.94 -2.99
C VAL A 20 -5.73 -3.68 -3.05
N TRP A 21 -4.46 -3.77 -2.67
CA TRP A 21 -3.48 -2.72 -2.92
C TRP A 21 -2.42 -3.20 -3.91
N ARG A 22 -1.84 -2.26 -4.66
CA ARG A 22 -0.80 -2.50 -5.65
C ARG A 22 0.26 -1.43 -5.62
N VAL A 23 1.52 -1.84 -5.65
CA VAL A 23 2.66 -0.94 -5.82
C VAL A 23 2.72 -0.54 -7.28
N ILE A 24 2.47 0.73 -7.56
CA ILE A 24 2.51 1.29 -8.92
C ILE A 24 3.80 2.06 -9.19
N GLY A 25 4.58 2.34 -8.15
CA GLY A 25 5.87 2.98 -8.24
C GLY A 25 6.75 2.56 -7.07
N ARG A 26 8.01 2.25 -7.34
CA ARG A 26 9.01 1.97 -6.32
C ARG A 26 10.31 2.63 -6.71
N THR A 27 10.88 3.38 -5.79
CA THR A 27 12.19 4.00 -5.91
C THR A 27 13.14 3.36 -4.90
N ALA A 28 14.39 3.83 -4.85
CA ALA A 28 15.38 3.33 -3.89
C ALA A 28 14.99 3.62 -2.42
N SER A 29 14.15 4.63 -2.19
CA SER A 29 13.83 5.14 -0.84
C SER A 29 12.35 5.29 -0.57
N GLU A 30 11.49 5.13 -1.60
CA GLU A 30 10.05 5.40 -1.50
C GLU A 30 9.25 4.40 -2.31
N ALA A 31 8.03 4.12 -1.86
CA ALA A 31 7.07 3.32 -2.60
C ALA A 31 5.74 4.05 -2.72
N THR A 32 5.16 3.96 -3.90
CA THR A 32 3.85 4.47 -4.26
C THR A 32 2.89 3.30 -4.37
N VAL A 33 1.90 3.29 -3.48
CA VAL A 33 0.88 2.24 -3.40
C VAL A 33 -0.47 2.83 -3.82
N ALA A 34 -1.09 2.17 -4.79
CA ALA A 34 -2.47 2.40 -5.17
C ALA A 34 -3.37 1.44 -4.39
N LEU A 35 -4.43 1.97 -3.81
CA LEU A 35 -5.52 1.25 -3.16
C LEU A 35 -6.62 1.05 -4.19
N LEU A 36 -6.91 -0.19 -4.54
CA LEU A 36 -7.94 -0.57 -5.50
C LEU A 36 -9.17 -1.06 -4.75
N ARG A 37 -10.36 -0.73 -5.25
CA ARG A 37 -11.61 -1.32 -4.76
C ARG A 37 -11.81 -2.72 -5.33
N CYS A 38 -12.54 -3.54 -4.58
CA CYS A 38 -12.92 -4.91 -4.97
C CYS A 38 -13.70 -4.97 -6.30
N ASP A 39 -14.44 -3.91 -6.66
CA ASP A 39 -15.48 -3.94 -7.70
C ASP A 39 -15.01 -3.69 -9.15
N GLY A 40 -13.70 -3.66 -9.44
CA GLY A 40 -13.24 -3.56 -10.84
C GLY A 40 -12.01 -2.70 -11.11
N GLY A 41 -11.11 -2.54 -10.14
CA GLY A 41 -9.82 -1.90 -10.39
C GLY A 41 -9.85 -0.37 -10.42
N GLU A 42 -10.94 0.27 -9.98
CA GLU A 42 -10.95 1.72 -9.76
C GLU A 42 -10.08 2.05 -8.53
N GLU A 43 -9.11 2.96 -8.71
CA GLU A 43 -8.25 3.46 -7.63
C GLU A 43 -9.13 4.22 -6.62
N ALA A 44 -9.31 3.63 -5.43
CA ALA A 44 -9.93 4.29 -4.29
C ALA A 44 -9.08 5.45 -3.77
N GLY A 45 -7.77 5.28 -3.87
CA GLY A 45 -6.79 6.24 -3.40
C GLY A 45 -5.39 5.78 -3.72
N ARG A 46 -4.44 6.70 -3.61
CA ARG A 46 -3.02 6.43 -3.79
C ARG A 46 -2.25 7.24 -2.78
N PHE A 47 -1.23 6.63 -2.22
CA PHE A 47 -0.28 7.33 -1.37
C PHE A 47 1.15 6.92 -1.71
N THR A 48 2.07 7.82 -1.41
CA THR A 48 3.51 7.57 -1.43
C THR A 48 4.00 7.55 0.00
N SER A 49 4.86 6.61 0.33
CA SER A 49 5.50 6.54 1.63
C SER A 49 6.95 6.09 1.47
N SER A 50 7.81 6.80 2.21
CA SER A 50 9.24 6.58 2.29
C SER A 50 9.61 5.75 3.54
N ASP A 51 8.60 5.17 4.19
CA ASP A 51 8.77 4.49 5.47
C ASP A 51 9.49 3.15 5.27
N PRO A 52 10.64 2.93 5.95
CA PRO A 52 11.37 1.68 5.82
C PRO A 52 10.55 0.46 6.27
N ARG A 53 9.60 0.66 7.20
CA ARG A 53 8.65 -0.38 7.63
C ARG A 53 7.72 -0.81 6.50
N LEU A 54 7.18 0.16 5.76
CA LEU A 54 6.33 -0.12 4.60
C LEU A 54 7.14 -0.79 3.49
N LEU A 55 8.34 -0.28 3.20
CA LEU A 55 9.22 -0.86 2.19
C LEU A 55 9.59 -2.33 2.51
N ALA A 56 9.85 -2.62 3.78
CA ALA A 56 10.10 -3.98 4.26
C ALA A 56 8.84 -4.87 4.18
N PHE A 57 7.66 -4.33 4.50
CA PHE A 57 6.39 -5.04 4.36
C PHE A 57 6.07 -5.39 2.92
N LEU A 58 6.22 -4.43 2.00
CA LEU A 58 6.07 -4.66 0.56
C LEU A 58 7.09 -5.73 0.11
N GLY A 59 8.35 -5.61 0.52
CA GLY A 59 9.36 -6.64 0.26
C GLY A 59 9.58 -6.84 -1.24
N ASP A 60 9.25 -8.03 -1.74
CA ASP A 60 9.22 -8.35 -3.18
C ASP A 60 7.81 -8.20 -3.80
N ARG A 61 6.78 -8.09 -2.95
CA ARG A 61 5.37 -8.07 -3.37
C ARG A 61 5.02 -6.78 -4.09
N ALA A 62 4.52 -6.93 -5.30
CA ALA A 62 3.99 -5.83 -6.09
C ALA A 62 2.51 -5.52 -5.79
N SER A 63 1.82 -6.39 -5.07
CA SER A 63 0.40 -6.26 -4.73
C SER A 63 0.06 -7.17 -3.55
N SER A 64 -1.11 -6.97 -2.93
CA SER A 64 -1.54 -7.86 -1.84
C SER A 64 -1.83 -9.30 -2.25
N GLU A 65 -1.99 -9.54 -3.55
CA GLU A 65 -2.30 -10.85 -4.13
C GLU A 65 -1.05 -11.66 -4.52
N ASP A 66 0.13 -11.03 -4.45
CA ASP A 66 1.44 -11.65 -4.70
C ASP A 66 2.02 -12.23 -3.39
#